data_AF-A0A9E3X4J2-F1
#
_entry.id   AF-A0A9E3X4J2-F1
#
_cell.length_a   1.000
_cell.length_b   1.000
_cell.length_c   1.000
_cell.angle_alpha   90.00
_cell.angle_beta   90.00
_cell.angle_gamma   90.00
#
_symmetry.space_group_name_H-M   'P 1'
#
loop_
_entity.id
_entity.type
_entity.pdbx_description
1 polymer ?
#
loop_
_entity_poly.entity_id
_entity_poly.type
_entity_poly.pdbx_seq_one_letter_code
_entity_poly.pdbx_strand_id
1 'polypeptide(L)'
;MSGKRTSRGLWQGLGCAGLLLLALLFYQWSTGSAVGASSAAPADAERVAQVWNNVRNSQRYAFSANVESKSIPLPTAGNIGRFSKTDSLYVEGSNDLEQSSLQMALWGGGISVADRSNAYQVRVQDGTYQTRVGEGEWQTSRDQAVAFAPEGNFLAFLEMAKNIRLEESPLLASPKGGGTVTGGEVGFGQQIAPADETVPSLSGRAREGRSLTRFTFDIDSQSYAQKLARLSQQQLVRSGELPAG
;
A
#
# COMPACT_ATOMS: atom_id res chain seq x y z
N MET A 1 -40.13 -88.89 -1.50
CA MET A 1 -40.58 -87.81 -2.40
C MET A 1 -40.57 -86.52 -1.60
N SER A 2 -39.57 -85.66 -1.77
CA SER A 2 -39.44 -84.42 -1.00
C SER A 2 -38.99 -83.30 -1.92
N GLY A 3 -39.85 -82.31 -2.08
CA GLY A 3 -39.74 -81.23 -3.05
C GLY A 3 -38.79 -80.13 -2.57
N LYS A 4 -37.90 -79.70 -3.48
CA LYS A 4 -37.06 -78.51 -3.29
C LYS A 4 -37.92 -77.27 -3.55
N ARG A 5 -38.11 -76.43 -2.52
CA ARG A 5 -38.56 -75.04 -2.68
C ARG A 5 -37.35 -74.12 -2.83
N THR A 6 -37.37 -73.37 -3.92
CA THR A 6 -36.45 -72.30 -4.30
C THR A 6 -36.66 -71.04 -3.46
N SER A 7 -35.60 -70.48 -2.88
CA SER A 7 -35.59 -69.14 -2.28
C SER A 7 -34.87 -68.15 -3.20
N ARG A 8 -35.63 -67.40 -4.02
CA ARG A 8 -35.16 -66.32 -4.91
C ARG A 8 -35.35 -64.91 -4.31
N GLY A 9 -35.41 -64.78 -2.98
CA GLY A 9 -35.91 -63.56 -2.33
C GLY A 9 -34.88 -62.58 -1.75
N LEU A 10 -33.58 -62.86 -1.79
CA LEU A 10 -32.60 -62.13 -0.94
C LEU A 10 -31.59 -61.23 -1.67
N TRP A 11 -31.58 -61.19 -3.00
CA TRP A 11 -30.52 -60.47 -3.75
C TRP A 11 -30.92 -59.08 -4.27
N GLN A 12 -32.17 -58.65 -4.16
CA GLN A 12 -32.59 -57.32 -4.67
C GLN A 12 -32.49 -56.19 -3.64
N GLY A 13 -32.39 -56.48 -2.34
CA GLY A 13 -32.32 -55.44 -1.30
C GLY A 13 -30.97 -54.72 -1.19
N LEU A 14 -29.86 -55.42 -1.47
CA LEU A 14 -28.49 -54.86 -1.31
C LEU A 14 -28.10 -53.88 -2.44
N GLY A 15 -28.64 -54.06 -3.65
CA GLY A 15 -28.36 -53.17 -4.78
C GLY A 15 -28.92 -51.75 -4.60
N CYS A 16 -30.15 -51.63 -4.08
CA CYS A 16 -30.79 -50.33 -3.88
C CYS A 16 -30.14 -49.52 -2.74
N ALA A 17 -29.71 -50.16 -1.66
CA ALA A 17 -29.03 -49.48 -0.56
C ALA A 17 -27.65 -48.96 -0.98
N GLY A 18 -26.90 -49.72 -1.80
CA GLY A 18 -25.61 -49.28 -2.34
C GLY A 18 -25.73 -48.08 -3.27
N LEU A 19 -26.74 -48.06 -4.16
CA LEU A 19 -26.97 -46.95 -5.09
C LEU A 19 -27.42 -45.66 -4.38
N LEU A 20 -28.22 -45.76 -3.30
CA LEU A 20 -28.59 -44.60 -2.49
C LEU A 20 -27.41 -43.99 -1.75
N LEU A 21 -26.50 -44.80 -1.21
CA LEU A 21 -25.26 -44.33 -0.58
C LEU A 21 -24.32 -43.66 -1.59
N LEU A 22 -24.20 -44.22 -2.79
CA LEU A 22 -23.40 -43.63 -3.88
C LEU A 22 -23.99 -42.31 -4.37
N ALA A 23 -25.32 -42.22 -4.49
CA ALA A 23 -26.00 -40.98 -4.85
C ALA A 23 -25.83 -39.90 -3.77
N LEU A 24 -25.85 -40.26 -2.48
CA LEU A 24 -25.59 -39.34 -1.36
C LEU A 24 -24.14 -38.83 -1.33
N LEU A 25 -23.17 -39.70 -1.60
CA LEU A 25 -21.76 -39.33 -1.74
C LEU A 25 -21.53 -38.40 -2.94
N PHE A 26 -22.21 -38.66 -4.07
CA PHE A 26 -22.15 -37.77 -5.24
C PHE A 26 -22.84 -36.43 -4.99
N TYR A 27 -23.95 -36.43 -4.24
CA TYR A 27 -24.67 -35.21 -3.90
C TYR A 27 -23.81 -34.28 -3.02
N GLN A 28 -23.08 -34.82 -2.03
CA GLN A 28 -22.16 -34.02 -1.21
C GLN A 28 -20.97 -33.45 -1.99
N TRP A 29 -20.52 -34.11 -3.06
CA TRP A 29 -19.53 -33.53 -3.97
C TRP A 29 -20.12 -32.43 -4.87
N SER A 30 -21.41 -32.48 -5.18
CA SER A 30 -22.06 -31.52 -6.10
C SER A 30 -22.54 -30.22 -5.46
N THR A 31 -22.74 -30.16 -4.13
CA THR A 31 -23.31 -28.97 -3.46
C THR A 31 -22.28 -28.09 -2.74
N GLY A 32 -20.99 -28.24 -3.07
CA GLY A 32 -19.90 -27.47 -2.47
C GLY A 32 -19.36 -26.32 -3.32
N SER A 33 -20.12 -25.79 -4.28
CA SER A 33 -19.76 -24.54 -4.99
C SER A 33 -20.65 -23.42 -4.50
N ALA A 34 -20.36 -22.92 -3.29
CA ALA A 34 -20.84 -21.62 -2.86
C ALA A 34 -20.20 -20.56 -3.75
N VAL A 35 -20.94 -20.13 -4.77
CA VAL A 35 -20.65 -18.94 -5.55
C VAL A 35 -20.71 -17.73 -4.62
N GLY A 36 -19.61 -16.98 -4.55
CA GLY A 36 -19.69 -15.52 -4.47
C GLY A 36 -19.65 -14.87 -3.09
N ALA A 37 -18.66 -15.19 -2.26
CA ALA A 37 -18.02 -14.14 -1.47
C ALA A 37 -16.70 -13.83 -2.15
N SER A 38 -16.63 -12.68 -2.84
CA SER A 38 -15.45 -12.20 -3.52
C SER A 38 -14.31 -12.02 -2.51
N SER A 39 -13.44 -13.03 -2.40
CA SER A 39 -12.17 -12.94 -1.68
C SER A 39 -11.17 -12.17 -2.54
N ALA A 40 -11.44 -10.89 -2.79
CA ALA A 40 -10.55 -9.99 -3.55
C ALA A 40 -9.40 -9.43 -2.69
N ALA A 41 -9.57 -9.41 -1.36
CA ALA A 41 -8.59 -8.88 -0.42
C ALA A 41 -7.20 -9.57 -0.41
N PRO A 42 -7.05 -10.91 -0.49
CA PRO A 42 -5.72 -11.52 -0.49
C PRO A 42 -4.91 -11.20 -1.76
N ALA A 43 -5.56 -11.09 -2.92
CA ALA A 43 -4.88 -10.80 -4.18
C ALA A 43 -4.36 -9.37 -4.26
N ASP A 44 -5.07 -8.39 -3.70
CA ASP A 44 -4.63 -6.99 -3.69
C ASP A 44 -3.47 -6.76 -2.72
N ALA A 45 -3.55 -7.37 -1.52
CA ALA A 45 -2.45 -7.33 -0.55
C ALA A 45 -1.18 -8.01 -1.12
N GLU A 46 -1.33 -9.14 -1.80
CA GLU A 46 -0.22 -9.84 -2.46
C GLU A 46 0.37 -9.01 -3.61
N ARG A 47 -0.45 -8.37 -4.43
CA ARG A 47 0.01 -7.44 -5.48
C ARG A 47 0.79 -6.27 -4.90
N VAL A 48 0.29 -5.61 -3.86
CA VAL A 48 1.01 -4.51 -3.21
C VAL A 48 2.31 -5.01 -2.58
N ALA A 49 2.30 -6.19 -1.93
CA ALA A 49 3.53 -6.79 -1.39
C ALA A 49 4.56 -7.10 -2.49
N GLN A 50 4.13 -7.60 -3.65
CA GLN A 50 5.01 -7.85 -4.79
C GLN A 50 5.60 -6.55 -5.36
N VAL A 51 4.76 -5.54 -5.59
CA VAL A 51 5.22 -4.22 -6.05
C VAL A 51 6.20 -3.62 -5.04
N TRP A 52 5.91 -3.75 -3.74
CA TRP A 52 6.79 -3.28 -2.68
C TRP A 52 8.13 -3.99 -2.69
N ASN A 53 8.15 -5.32 -2.89
CA ASN A 53 9.39 -6.07 -3.04
C ASN A 53 10.19 -5.59 -4.25
N ASN A 54 9.53 -5.32 -5.37
CA ASN A 54 10.19 -4.80 -6.56
C ASN A 54 10.81 -3.40 -6.31
N VAL A 55 10.10 -2.52 -5.60
CA VAL A 55 10.59 -1.19 -5.24
C VAL A 55 11.79 -1.27 -4.29
N ARG A 56 11.76 -2.17 -3.30
CA ARG A 56 12.92 -2.40 -2.42
C ARG A 56 14.13 -2.95 -3.19
N ASN A 57 13.88 -3.81 -4.17
CA ASN A 57 14.92 -4.37 -5.02
C ASN A 57 15.46 -3.36 -6.06
N SER A 58 14.68 -2.33 -6.43
CA SER A 58 15.12 -1.34 -7.42
C SER A 58 16.11 -0.32 -6.87
N GLN A 59 16.36 -0.31 -5.55
CA GLN A 59 17.25 0.59 -4.79
C GLN A 59 16.90 2.09 -4.89
N ARG A 60 16.29 2.54 -5.99
CA ARG A 60 15.85 3.90 -6.23
C ARG A 60 14.39 3.89 -6.64
N TYR A 61 13.64 4.85 -6.11
CA TYR A 61 12.25 5.06 -6.50
C TYR A 61 11.83 6.51 -6.29
N ALA A 62 10.79 6.90 -7.03
CA ALA A 62 10.13 8.19 -6.86
C ALA A 62 8.66 7.95 -6.48
N PHE A 63 8.09 8.86 -5.72
CA PHE A 63 6.76 8.71 -5.17
C PHE A 63 5.99 10.04 -5.16
N SER A 64 4.67 9.93 -5.16
CA SER A 64 3.76 11.02 -4.89
C SER A 64 2.55 10.47 -4.14
N ALA A 65 2.04 11.21 -3.15
CA ALA A 65 0.89 10.80 -2.34
C ALA A 65 0.00 11.99 -2.02
N ASN A 66 -1.30 11.74 -1.94
CA ASN A 66 -2.25 12.59 -1.25
C ASN A 66 -2.53 11.94 0.11
N VAL A 67 -2.28 12.68 1.18
CA VAL A 67 -2.51 12.24 2.56
C VAL A 67 -3.66 13.05 3.12
N GLU A 68 -4.70 12.36 3.58
CA GLU A 68 -5.83 12.96 4.31
C GLU A 68 -5.78 12.51 5.77
N SER A 69 -5.78 13.48 6.69
CA SER A 69 -5.83 13.24 8.12
C SER A 69 -7.14 13.75 8.68
N LYS A 70 -7.96 12.86 9.25
CA LYS A 70 -9.22 13.21 9.89
C LYS A 70 -9.10 13.06 11.40
N SER A 71 -9.17 14.18 12.13
CA SER A 71 -9.20 14.20 13.59
C SER A 71 -10.65 14.29 14.07
N ILE A 72 -11.09 13.30 14.84
CA ILE A 72 -12.43 13.24 15.45
C ILE A 72 -12.25 13.36 16.97
N PRO A 73 -12.69 14.47 17.59
CA PRO A 73 -12.59 14.61 19.04
C PRO A 73 -13.50 13.58 19.74
N LEU A 74 -13.00 13.01 20.85
CA LEU A 74 -13.81 12.11 21.68
C LEU A 74 -15.00 12.88 22.29
N PRO A 75 -16.19 12.26 22.43
CA PRO A 75 -17.36 12.91 22.98
C PRO A 75 -17.25 13.05 24.51
N THR A 76 -16.49 14.03 24.97
CA THR A 76 -16.29 14.35 26.38
C THR A 76 -16.79 15.77 26.67
N ALA A 77 -17.08 16.06 27.95
CA ALA A 77 -17.52 17.40 28.35
C ALA A 77 -16.53 18.51 27.96
N GLY A 78 -15.22 18.22 27.97
CA GLY A 78 -14.17 19.16 27.54
C GLY A 78 -14.08 19.39 26.02
N ASN A 79 -14.80 18.60 25.23
CA ASN A 79 -14.80 18.65 23.77
C ASN A 79 -16.12 19.19 23.17
N ILE A 80 -17.04 19.70 24.00
CA ILE A 80 -18.28 20.33 23.52
C ILE A 80 -17.94 21.47 22.55
N GLY A 81 -18.58 21.49 21.38
CA GLY A 81 -18.35 22.49 20.34
C GLY A 81 -17.10 22.27 19.47
N ARG A 82 -16.33 21.20 19.70
CA ARG A 82 -15.25 20.79 18.79
C ARG A 82 -15.80 19.93 17.66
N PHE A 83 -15.50 20.30 16.43
CA PHE A 83 -15.90 19.56 15.23
C PHE A 83 -14.76 18.67 14.72
N SER A 84 -15.11 17.66 13.93
CA SER A 84 -14.09 16.91 13.19
C SER A 84 -13.34 17.83 12.24
N LYS A 85 -12.03 17.66 12.15
CA LYS A 85 -11.17 18.40 11.21
C LYS A 85 -10.55 17.43 10.23
N THR A 86 -10.59 17.75 8.93
CA THR A 86 -9.83 17.05 7.89
C THR A 86 -8.75 17.97 7.38
N ASP A 87 -7.51 17.52 7.43
CA ASP A 87 -6.34 18.18 6.85
C ASP A 87 -5.86 17.36 5.65
N SER A 88 -5.56 18.02 4.54
CA SER A 88 -5.00 17.38 3.34
C SER A 88 -3.57 17.86 3.10
N LEU A 89 -2.72 16.92 2.70
CA LEU A 89 -1.31 17.12 2.44
C LEU A 89 -0.94 16.40 1.14
N TYR A 90 -0.40 17.13 0.18
CA TYR A 90 0.24 16.53 -0.98
C TYR A 90 1.73 16.37 -0.71
N VAL A 91 2.28 15.22 -1.13
CA VAL A 91 3.67 14.84 -0.90
C VAL A 91 4.25 14.32 -2.20
N GLU A 92 5.46 14.74 -2.57
CA GLU A 92 6.21 14.14 -3.68
C GLU A 92 7.69 14.07 -3.36
N GLY A 93 8.38 13.06 -3.88
CA GLY A 93 9.79 12.87 -3.57
C GLY A 93 10.45 11.71 -4.29
N SER A 94 11.70 11.49 -3.94
CA SER A 94 12.54 10.40 -4.41
C SER A 94 13.41 9.87 -3.30
N ASN A 95 13.69 8.58 -3.33
CA ASN A 95 14.51 7.90 -2.35
C ASN A 95 15.54 7.02 -3.09
N ASP A 96 16.80 7.14 -2.69
CA ASP A 96 17.91 6.29 -3.09
C ASP A 96 18.41 5.53 -1.85
N LEU A 97 18.08 4.25 -1.78
CA LEU A 97 18.42 3.36 -0.67
C LEU A 97 19.91 2.98 -0.68
N GLU A 98 20.56 2.98 -1.86
CA GLU A 98 21.99 2.71 -1.98
C GLU A 98 22.80 3.87 -1.37
N GLN A 99 22.39 5.10 -1.68
CA GLN A 99 23.02 6.32 -1.18
C GLN A 99 22.44 6.81 0.15
N SER A 100 21.53 6.05 0.78
CA SER A 100 20.82 6.45 2.00
C SER A 100 20.28 7.88 1.94
N SER A 101 19.72 8.25 0.78
CA SER A 101 19.26 9.61 0.50
C SER A 101 17.77 9.68 0.21
N LEU A 102 17.10 10.67 0.79
CA LEU A 102 15.69 10.98 0.59
C LEU A 102 15.57 12.46 0.27
N GLN A 103 14.78 12.81 -0.74
CA GLN A 103 14.39 14.19 -1.00
C GLN A 103 12.88 14.24 -1.20
N MET A 104 12.23 15.21 -0.57
CA MET A 104 10.79 15.29 -0.56
C MET A 104 10.32 16.72 -0.42
N ALA A 105 9.17 17.00 -1.02
CA ALA A 105 8.44 18.24 -0.90
C ALA A 105 7.01 17.96 -0.43
N LEU A 106 6.50 18.84 0.43
CA LEU A 106 5.21 18.72 1.10
C LEU A 106 4.43 20.02 0.93
N TRP A 107 3.15 19.90 0.57
CA TRP A 107 2.20 21.00 0.40
C TRP A 107 0.97 20.75 1.26
N GLY A 108 0.71 21.62 2.23
CA GLY A 108 -0.48 21.55 3.10
C GLY A 108 -1.45 22.70 2.86
N GLY A 109 -2.66 22.58 3.39
CA GLY A 109 -3.56 23.74 3.60
C GLY A 109 -4.12 24.39 2.32
N GLY A 110 -4.28 23.63 1.23
CA GLY A 110 -4.84 24.14 -0.02
C GLY A 110 -3.86 24.91 -0.90
N ILE A 111 -2.56 24.89 -0.57
CA ILE A 111 -1.51 25.46 -1.41
C ILE A 111 -1.42 24.64 -2.71
N SER A 112 -1.34 25.34 -3.84
CA SER A 112 -1.23 24.71 -5.16
C SER A 112 0.12 24.01 -5.33
N VAL A 113 0.09 22.77 -5.81
CA VAL A 113 1.30 22.01 -6.22
C VAL A 113 2.07 22.75 -7.33
N ALA A 114 1.39 23.60 -8.10
CA ALA A 114 2.03 24.43 -9.12
C ALA A 114 2.93 25.53 -8.53
N ASP A 115 2.70 25.92 -7.28
CA ASP A 115 3.50 26.92 -6.58
C ASP A 115 4.50 26.24 -5.62
N ARG A 116 5.64 25.84 -6.17
CA ARG A 116 6.71 25.15 -5.45
C ARG A 116 7.44 26.05 -4.45
N SER A 117 7.33 27.37 -4.62
CA SER A 117 7.96 28.35 -3.74
C SER A 117 7.43 28.30 -2.30
N ASN A 118 6.33 27.59 -2.06
CA ASN A 118 5.72 27.42 -0.75
C ASN A 118 5.82 25.99 -0.20
N ALA A 119 6.55 25.09 -0.88
CA ALA A 119 6.71 23.72 -0.41
C ALA A 119 7.62 23.66 0.83
N TYR A 120 7.20 22.90 1.84
CA TYR A 120 8.12 22.46 2.89
C TYR A 120 8.94 21.31 2.31
N GLN A 121 10.25 21.46 2.27
CA GLN A 121 11.15 20.48 1.67
C GLN A 121 12.00 19.83 2.75
N VAL A 122 12.20 18.52 2.60
CA VAL A 122 13.00 17.68 3.48
C VAL A 122 14.01 16.96 2.62
N ARG A 123 15.27 16.96 3.06
CA ARG A 123 16.27 16.04 2.55
C ARG A 123 16.95 15.30 3.68
N VAL A 124 17.26 14.04 3.43
CA VAL A 124 18.05 13.18 4.29
C VAL A 124 19.21 12.67 3.46
N GLN A 125 20.42 12.77 3.99
CA GLN A 125 21.62 12.20 3.37
C GLN A 125 22.54 11.71 4.48
N ASP A 126 22.89 10.42 4.43
CA ASP A 126 23.75 9.77 5.45
C ASP A 126 23.26 10.02 6.89
N GLY A 127 21.93 10.03 7.08
CA GLY A 127 21.29 10.32 8.37
C GLY A 127 21.30 11.79 8.80
N THR A 128 21.83 12.70 7.99
CA THR A 128 21.74 14.15 8.21
C THR A 128 20.42 14.67 7.67
N TYR A 129 19.62 15.30 8.55
CA TYR A 129 18.32 15.84 8.21
C TYR A 129 18.42 17.35 7.97
N GLN A 130 17.93 17.78 6.82
CA GLN A 130 17.85 19.19 6.48
C GLN A 130 16.47 19.53 5.95
N THR A 131 16.03 20.74 6.26
CA THR A 131 14.71 21.24 5.90
C THR A 131 14.81 22.66 5.35
N ARG A 132 13.94 23.01 4.42
CA ARG A 132 13.74 24.39 3.97
C ARG A 132 12.29 24.63 3.61
N VAL A 133 11.91 25.90 3.49
CA VAL A 133 10.62 26.32 2.93
C VAL A 133 10.90 27.08 1.66
N GLY A 134 10.26 26.68 0.55
CA GLY A 134 10.45 27.33 -0.73
C GLY A 134 11.88 27.35 -1.21
N GLU A 135 12.33 28.54 -1.63
CA GLU A 135 13.72 28.82 -2.04
C GLU A 135 14.61 29.25 -0.86
N GLY A 136 14.18 29.02 0.38
CA GLY A 136 15.00 29.31 1.56
C GLY A 136 16.24 28.43 1.67
N GLU A 137 17.17 28.85 2.52
CA GLU A 137 18.38 28.08 2.81
C GLU A 137 18.06 26.75 3.50
N TRP A 138 18.83 25.71 3.16
CA TRP A 138 18.76 24.43 3.86
C TRP A 138 19.28 24.57 5.28
N GLN A 139 18.43 24.24 6.24
CA GLN A 139 18.77 24.28 7.66
C GLN A 139 18.86 22.87 8.19
N THR A 140 19.95 22.55 8.87
CA THR A 140 20.06 21.30 9.63
C THR A 140 19.06 21.34 10.77
N SER A 141 18.07 20.45 10.72
CA SER A 141 17.09 20.34 11.79
C SER A 141 17.69 19.47 12.89
N ARG A 142 17.81 20.01 14.11
CA ARG A 142 18.07 19.20 15.31
C ARG A 142 16.82 18.46 15.78
N ASP A 143 15.65 18.97 15.40
CA ASP A 143 14.39 18.30 15.63
C ASP A 143 14.32 17.12 14.66
N GLN A 144 14.63 15.93 15.18
CA GLN A 144 14.54 14.61 14.53
C GLN A 144 13.08 14.23 14.17
N ALA A 145 12.19 15.21 14.02
CA ALA A 145 10.74 15.09 14.00
C ALA A 145 10.18 14.52 12.69
N VAL A 146 10.98 13.77 11.94
CA VAL A 146 10.54 13.09 10.74
C VAL A 146 10.20 11.64 11.07
N ALA A 147 9.11 11.50 11.82
CA ALA A 147 8.44 10.22 12.04
C ALA A 147 8.07 9.51 10.72
N PHE A 148 7.93 10.25 9.62
CA PHE A 148 7.36 9.78 8.37
C PHE A 148 8.31 8.98 7.45
N ALA A 149 9.62 8.95 7.73
CA ALA A 149 10.59 8.15 6.94
C ALA A 149 11.62 7.45 7.85
N PRO A 150 11.21 6.39 8.56
CA PRO A 150 12.13 5.52 9.30
C PRO A 150 13.35 5.15 8.46
N GLU A 151 14.55 5.33 9.00
CA GLU A 151 15.82 4.96 8.33
C GLU A 151 16.03 5.67 6.97
N GLY A 152 15.37 6.82 6.75
CA GLY A 152 15.41 7.52 5.47
C GLY A 152 14.58 6.85 4.37
N ASN A 153 13.75 5.86 4.71
CA ASN A 153 12.88 5.15 3.77
C ASN A 153 11.44 5.65 3.89
N PHE A 154 10.97 6.43 2.90
CA PHE A 154 9.62 6.99 2.95
C PHE A 154 8.55 5.90 2.96
N LEU A 155 8.69 4.87 2.13
CA LEU A 155 7.67 3.82 2.01
C LEU A 155 7.70 2.79 3.16
N ALA A 156 8.54 2.95 4.17
CA ALA A 156 8.63 2.04 5.32
C ALA A 156 7.33 1.96 6.14
N PHE A 157 6.40 2.92 6.00
CA PHE A 157 5.08 2.83 6.63
C PHE A 157 4.20 1.73 6.00
N LEU A 158 4.47 1.30 4.75
CA LEU A 158 3.69 0.26 4.08
C LEU A 158 3.83 -1.11 4.77
N GLU A 159 4.87 -1.32 5.56
CA GLU A 159 5.00 -2.50 6.42
C GLU A 159 3.88 -2.61 7.47
N MET A 160 3.25 -1.49 7.80
CA MET A 160 2.16 -1.38 8.77
C MET A 160 0.80 -1.17 8.11
N ALA A 161 0.74 -1.26 6.77
CA ALA A 161 -0.50 -1.13 6.01
C ALA A 161 -1.41 -2.34 6.26
N LYS A 162 -2.68 -2.05 6.50
CA LYS A 162 -3.76 -3.01 6.68
C LYS A 162 -4.90 -2.67 5.73
N ASN A 163 -5.79 -3.62 5.49
CA ASN A 163 -7.00 -3.42 4.69
C ASN A 163 -6.70 -2.82 3.30
N ILE A 164 -5.63 -3.29 2.66
CA ILE A 164 -5.23 -2.86 1.33
C ILE A 164 -6.33 -3.22 0.34
N ARG A 165 -6.80 -2.22 -0.41
CA ARG A 165 -7.86 -2.35 -1.40
C ARG A 165 -7.47 -1.64 -2.68
N LEU A 166 -7.69 -2.29 -3.82
CA LEU A 166 -7.65 -1.61 -5.12
C LEU A 166 -8.73 -0.51 -5.16
N GLU A 167 -8.33 0.69 -5.53
CA GLU A 167 -9.26 1.75 -5.89
C GLU A 167 -9.52 1.60 -7.40
N GLU A 168 -10.67 1.02 -7.74
CA GLU A 168 -11.12 0.94 -9.13
C GLU A 168 -11.25 2.36 -9.69
N SER A 169 -10.31 2.73 -10.55
CA SER A 169 -10.31 4.03 -11.20
C SER A 169 -11.48 4.08 -12.19
N PRO A 170 -12.42 5.04 -12.12
CA PRO A 170 -13.61 5.05 -12.98
C PRO A 170 -13.34 5.37 -14.47
N LEU A 171 -12.09 5.35 -14.94
CA LEU A 171 -11.70 5.83 -16.26
C LEU A 171 -11.78 4.78 -17.40
N LEU A 172 -12.50 3.68 -17.22
CA LEU A 172 -12.77 2.72 -18.31
C LEU A 172 -14.25 2.33 -18.43
N ALA A 173 -15.13 3.32 -18.54
CA ALA A 173 -16.26 3.18 -19.45
C ALA A 173 -15.76 3.51 -20.87
N SER A 174 -15.11 2.54 -21.53
CA SER A 174 -14.65 2.72 -22.92
C SER A 174 -15.84 2.86 -23.88
N PRO A 175 -15.89 3.91 -24.74
CA PRO A 175 -16.75 3.86 -25.92
C PRO A 175 -16.15 2.84 -26.90
N LYS A 176 -17.01 1.94 -27.39
CA LYS A 176 -16.68 0.99 -28.47
C LYS A 176 -16.14 1.77 -29.68
N GLY A 177 -14.91 1.49 -30.10
CA GLY A 177 -14.34 2.03 -31.32
C GLY A 177 -13.10 1.24 -31.71
N GLY A 178 -13.22 0.43 -32.75
CA GLY A 178 -12.16 -0.45 -33.23
C GLY A 178 -10.97 0.32 -33.81
N GLY A 179 -9.78 -0.20 -33.54
CA GLY A 179 -8.53 0.27 -34.11
C GLY A 179 -7.42 -0.72 -33.78
N THR A 180 -7.25 -1.71 -34.65
CA THR A 180 -6.09 -2.60 -34.67
C THR A 180 -4.82 -1.81 -35.01
N VAL A 181 -3.85 -1.75 -34.10
CA VAL A 181 -2.43 -1.54 -34.42
C VAL A 181 -1.57 -2.42 -33.51
N THR A 182 -0.52 -2.95 -34.13
CA THR A 182 0.29 -4.13 -33.83
C THR A 182 1.57 -3.77 -33.04
N GLY A 183 1.97 -4.60 -32.08
CA GLY A 183 3.37 -4.86 -31.71
C GLY A 183 4.11 -3.92 -30.71
N GLY A 184 4.59 -4.51 -29.60
CA GLY A 184 5.73 -4.10 -28.73
C GLY A 184 5.56 -2.78 -27.95
N GLU A 185 6.06 -2.55 -26.73
CA GLU A 185 7.07 -3.21 -25.89
C GLU A 185 7.09 -2.45 -24.54
N VAL A 186 7.57 -3.07 -23.46
CA VAL A 186 7.65 -2.45 -22.13
C VAL A 186 9.05 -1.85 -21.94
N GLY A 187 9.21 -0.55 -22.21
CA GLY A 187 10.45 0.17 -21.91
C GLY A 187 10.53 0.58 -20.43
N PHE A 188 11.41 -0.08 -19.68
CA PHE A 188 12.00 0.46 -18.45
C PHE A 188 13.17 1.36 -18.83
N GLY A 189 12.95 2.68 -18.82
CA GLY A 189 14.00 3.65 -19.09
C GLY A 189 14.89 3.85 -17.87
N GLN A 190 16.12 3.36 -17.95
CA GLN A 190 17.24 3.71 -17.09
C GLN A 190 17.93 4.95 -17.69
N GLN A 191 17.64 6.16 -17.20
CA GLN A 191 18.51 7.33 -17.31
C GLN A 191 17.93 8.50 -16.49
N ILE A 192 18.51 8.85 -15.34
CA ILE A 192 18.36 10.20 -14.75
C ILE A 192 19.73 10.66 -14.23
N ALA A 193 20.03 11.91 -14.57
CA ALA A 193 21.23 12.73 -14.40
C ALA A 193 21.80 12.77 -12.95
N PRO A 194 23.08 13.21 -12.79
CA PRO A 194 23.74 13.27 -11.48
C PRO A 194 23.04 14.22 -10.50
N ALA A 195 23.34 14.00 -9.21
CA ALA A 195 22.76 14.61 -8.02
C ALA A 195 23.02 16.12 -7.87
N ASP A 196 22.54 16.93 -8.82
CA ASP A 196 22.48 18.37 -8.68
C ASP A 196 21.03 18.87 -8.75
N GLU A 197 20.77 19.87 -7.93
CA GLU A 197 19.50 20.42 -7.45
C GLU A 197 18.28 20.25 -8.37
N THR A 198 17.32 19.42 -7.95
CA THR A 198 15.85 19.60 -8.07
C THR A 198 15.16 18.23 -8.01
N VAL A 199 14.13 18.07 -7.20
CA VAL A 199 13.27 16.86 -7.23
C VAL A 199 12.56 16.84 -8.59
N PRO A 200 12.86 15.87 -9.48
CA PRO A 200 12.20 15.81 -10.77
C PRO A 200 10.70 15.57 -10.57
N SER A 201 9.87 16.48 -11.11
CA SER A 201 8.41 16.39 -11.08
C SER A 201 7.93 15.07 -11.72
N LEU A 202 7.30 14.21 -10.93
CA LEU A 202 6.52 13.09 -11.46
C LEU A 202 5.21 13.58 -12.11
N SER A 203 4.72 14.72 -11.65
CA SER A 203 3.45 15.34 -12.05
C SER A 203 3.40 15.74 -13.54
N GLY A 204 4.54 16.03 -14.18
CA GLY A 204 4.63 16.32 -15.62
C GLY A 204 4.87 15.09 -16.51
N ARG A 205 5.45 14.00 -16.00
CA ARG A 205 5.93 12.87 -16.81
C ARG A 205 4.96 11.68 -16.89
N ALA A 206 3.99 11.59 -15.98
CA ALA A 206 3.11 10.43 -15.83
C ALA A 206 1.77 10.52 -16.58
N ARG A 207 1.51 11.56 -17.37
CA ARG A 207 0.19 11.80 -17.99
C ARG A 207 0.00 11.32 -19.43
N GLU A 208 1.03 10.81 -20.10
CA GLU A 208 0.86 10.23 -21.44
C GLU A 208 0.64 8.70 -21.34
N GLY A 209 -0.63 8.31 -21.25
CA GLY A 209 -1.09 7.00 -21.72
C GLY A 209 -0.95 5.78 -20.80
N ARG A 210 -0.64 5.92 -19.50
CA ARG A 210 -0.61 4.77 -18.56
C ARG A 210 -1.73 4.85 -17.51
N SER A 211 -2.46 3.75 -17.36
CA SER A 211 -3.41 3.58 -16.25
C SER A 211 -2.63 3.35 -14.95
N LEU A 212 -2.69 4.33 -14.05
CA LEU A 212 -2.14 4.18 -12.69
C LEU A 212 -3.07 3.28 -11.88
N THR A 213 -2.52 2.22 -11.30
CA THR A 213 -3.24 1.40 -10.31
C THR A 213 -3.15 2.11 -8.97
N ARG A 214 -4.29 2.48 -8.40
CA ARG A 214 -4.34 3.18 -7.11
C ARG A 214 -4.84 2.23 -6.04
N PHE A 215 -4.24 2.30 -4.86
CA PHE A 215 -4.64 1.50 -3.71
C PHE A 215 -4.96 2.41 -2.52
N THR A 216 -5.90 1.97 -1.70
CA THR A 216 -6.18 2.55 -0.38
C THR A 216 -5.82 1.53 0.70
N PHE A 217 -5.38 2.01 1.85
CA PHE A 217 -5.03 1.17 2.98
C PHE A 217 -5.16 1.97 4.28
N ASP A 218 -5.30 1.25 5.39
CA ASP A 218 -5.29 1.81 6.73
C ASP A 218 -3.89 1.62 7.34
N ILE A 219 -3.43 2.59 8.12
CA ILE A 219 -2.18 2.44 8.90
C ILE A 219 -2.55 2.08 10.34
N ASP A 220 -1.93 1.03 10.87
CA ASP A 220 -1.99 0.73 12.31
C ASP A 220 -1.16 1.76 13.08
N SER A 221 -1.82 2.83 13.53
CA SER A 221 -1.19 3.97 14.18
C SER A 221 -0.49 3.59 15.49
N GLN A 222 -1.03 2.64 16.25
CA GLN A 222 -0.43 2.18 17.52
C GLN A 222 0.88 1.45 17.25
N SER A 223 0.84 0.48 16.34
CA SER A 223 2.01 -0.32 16.00
C SER A 223 3.09 0.54 15.31
N TYR A 224 2.68 1.50 14.49
CA TYR A 224 3.56 2.50 13.90
C TYR A 224 4.22 3.39 14.96
N ALA A 225 3.45 3.92 15.92
CA ALA A 225 3.99 4.72 17.03
C ALA A 225 5.00 3.93 17.88
N GLN A 226 4.75 2.64 18.13
CA GLN A 226 5.69 1.76 18.83
C GLN A 226 7.00 1.56 18.03
N LYS A 227 6.91 1.40 16.70
CA LYS A 227 8.09 1.30 15.84
C LYS A 227 8.93 2.58 15.92
N LEU A 228 8.28 3.75 15.85
CA LEU A 228 8.96 5.03 15.97
C LEU A 228 9.62 5.23 17.33
N ALA A 229 8.93 4.88 18.42
CA ALA A 229 9.50 4.94 19.76
C ALA A 229 10.77 4.07 19.88
N ARG A 230 10.75 2.85 19.33
CA ARG A 230 11.92 1.95 19.31
C ARG A 230 13.07 2.53 18.51
N LEU A 231 12.80 3.08 17.31
CA LEU A 231 13.83 3.69 16.47
C LEU A 231 14.48 4.91 17.16
N SER A 232 13.66 5.75 17.79
CA SER A 232 14.15 6.88 18.59
C SER A 232 15.05 6.39 19.73
N GLN A 233 14.63 5.38 20.49
CA GLN A 233 15.46 4.82 21.56
C GLN A 233 16.79 4.25 21.03
N GLN A 234 16.77 3.51 19.92
CA GLN A 234 18.00 2.99 19.32
C GLN A 234 18.95 4.11 18.87
N GLN A 235 18.40 5.20 18.34
CA GLN A 235 19.18 6.36 17.94
C GLN A 235 19.82 7.05 19.15
N LEU A 236 19.07 7.22 20.25
CA LEU A 236 19.57 7.80 21.50
C LEU A 236 20.68 6.95 22.13
N VAL A 237 20.59 5.61 22.04
CA VAL A 237 21.66 4.72 22.48
C VAL A 237 22.90 4.87 21.58
N ARG A 238 22.72 4.96 20.25
CA ARG A 238 23.84 5.16 19.31
C ARG A 238 24.52 6.52 19.47
N SER A 239 23.77 7.58 19.78
CA SER A 239 24.33 8.91 20.02
C SER A 239 24.98 9.05 21.40
N GLY A 240 24.84 8.05 22.28
CA GLY A 240 25.35 8.09 23.65
C GLY A 240 24.51 8.95 24.61
N GLU A 241 23.31 9.37 24.19
CA GLU A 241 22.37 10.11 25.04
C GLU A 241 21.62 9.21 26.03
N LEU A 242 21.50 7.91 25.71
CA LEU A 242 21.04 6.88 26.64
C LEU A 242 22.15 5.87 26.93
N PRO A 243 22.36 5.48 28.21
CA PRO A 243 23.28 4.41 28.54
C PRO A 243 22.80 3.09 27.88
N ALA A 244 23.76 2.30 27.39
CA ALA A 244 23.49 0.92 27.04
C ALA A 244 23.06 0.19 28.33
N GLY A 245 21.80 -0.27 28.36
CA GLY A 245 21.23 -1.00 29.49
C GLY A 245 21.90 -2.35 29.72
#